data_AF-M4BDK6-F1
#
_entry.id   AF-M4BDK6-F1
#
_cell.length_a   1.000
_cell.length_b   1.000
_cell.length_c   1.000
_cell.angle_alpha   90.00
_cell.angle_beta   90.00
_cell.angle_gamma   90.00
#
_symmetry.space_group_name_H-M   'P 1'
#
loop_
_entity.id
_entity.type
_entity.pdbx_description
1 polymer ?
#
loop_
_entity_poly.entity_id
_entity_poly.type
_entity_poly.pdbx_seq_one_letter_code
_entity_poly.pdbx_strand_id
1 'polypeptide(L)'
;MKYRDDPLWLDVVKVPQDDGPNPIVSIAYSPEFTDVMDCFRGVLQTNELSERSLALTRDVINANPANYTVWYFRRCVLKALGSDLREELQFTADIALEHPKNYQIWNYRREICTMLDDGSAEKALCAMSFDVDAKNYHAWAHRQWAVKTFSLWDGELEFVDKMLEEDVRNNSAWNHRWFVLNNTNGLVSNEERQREVDYTLTKIAVAVHNESPWNYLRGLVRGREATFAAQLKEKTQDILAAAGDCIFAAALLVDLLVNEGTAGALEEARKHLVTLMNETDRMRKAYWQFRLSTLQ
;
A
#
# COMPACT_ATOMS: atom_id res chain seq x y z
N MET A 1 -32.23 -12.12 -22.93
CA MET A 1 -31.37 -11.05 -22.41
C MET A 1 -32.02 -10.50 -21.16
N LYS A 2 -31.27 -10.37 -20.05
CA LYS A 2 -31.82 -10.10 -18.72
C LYS A 2 -32.63 -8.80 -18.68
N TYR A 3 -32.13 -7.71 -19.25
CA TYR A 3 -32.76 -6.39 -19.16
C TYR A 3 -33.67 -6.06 -20.34
N ARG A 4 -33.36 -6.57 -21.53
CA ARG A 4 -34.23 -6.41 -22.71
C ARG A 4 -35.58 -7.12 -22.54
N ASP A 5 -35.60 -8.29 -21.91
CA ASP A 5 -36.78 -9.15 -21.85
C ASP A 5 -37.51 -9.08 -20.49
N ASP A 6 -36.93 -8.43 -19.48
CA ASP A 6 -37.54 -8.28 -18.15
C ASP A 6 -38.65 -7.20 -18.18
N PRO A 7 -39.90 -7.55 -17.81
CA PRO A 7 -41.02 -6.61 -17.72
C PRO A 7 -40.73 -5.37 -16.88
N LEU A 8 -39.88 -5.47 -15.85
CA LEU A 8 -39.50 -4.36 -14.97
C LEU A 8 -38.68 -3.28 -15.67
N TRP A 9 -38.16 -3.56 -16.87
CA TRP A 9 -37.27 -2.67 -17.60
C TRP A 9 -37.83 -2.23 -18.95
N LEU A 10 -39.05 -2.64 -19.33
CA LEU A 10 -39.63 -2.34 -20.65
C LEU A 10 -39.84 -0.83 -20.89
N ASP A 11 -40.08 -0.05 -19.83
CA ASP A 11 -40.25 1.39 -19.88
C ASP A 11 -38.93 2.16 -20.08
N VAL A 12 -37.79 1.55 -19.77
CA VAL A 12 -36.47 2.16 -19.99
C VAL A 12 -36.06 1.99 -21.44
N VAL A 13 -35.74 3.10 -22.13
CA VAL A 13 -35.12 3.07 -23.45
C VAL A 13 -33.67 2.63 -23.29
N LYS A 14 -33.29 1.51 -23.94
CA LYS A 14 -31.93 0.97 -23.91
C LYS A 14 -31.09 1.77 -24.89
N VAL A 15 -29.94 2.28 -24.43
CA VAL A 15 -29.10 3.22 -25.18
C VAL A 15 -27.79 2.54 -25.57
N PRO A 16 -27.62 2.16 -26.86
CA PRO A 16 -26.38 1.58 -27.35
C PRO A 16 -25.18 2.50 -27.13
N GLN A 17 -23.98 1.91 -27.06
CA GLN A 17 -22.75 2.69 -27.11
C GLN A 17 -22.61 3.35 -28.49
N ASP A 18 -22.37 4.65 -28.54
CA ASP A 18 -22.01 5.35 -29.77
C ASP A 18 -20.49 5.51 -29.87
N ASP A 19 -19.84 4.56 -30.55
CA ASP A 19 -18.40 4.62 -30.87
C ASP A 19 -18.11 5.35 -32.20
N GLY A 20 -19.14 5.99 -32.79
CA GLY A 20 -19.07 6.68 -34.07
C GLY A 20 -19.01 5.75 -35.29
N PRO A 21 -18.93 6.32 -36.51
CA PRO A 21 -19.00 5.55 -37.75
C PRO A 21 -17.73 4.74 -38.07
N ASN A 22 -16.58 5.07 -37.45
CA ASN A 22 -15.30 4.41 -37.65
C ASN A 22 -14.63 4.15 -36.30
N PRO A 23 -15.12 3.16 -35.53
CA PRO A 23 -14.73 3.01 -34.14
C PRO A 23 -13.29 2.49 -34.03
N ILE A 24 -12.51 3.07 -33.12
CA ILE A 24 -11.14 2.65 -32.77
C ILE A 24 -11.17 1.92 -31.43
N VAL A 25 -10.26 0.95 -31.24
CA VAL A 25 -10.17 0.11 -30.02
C VAL A 25 -11.51 -0.53 -29.61
N SER A 26 -12.35 -0.82 -30.59
CA SER A 26 -13.67 -1.43 -30.44
C SER A 26 -13.57 -2.78 -29.74
N ILE A 27 -14.35 -2.94 -28.67
CA ILE A 27 -14.40 -4.19 -27.92
C ILE A 27 -15.56 -5.02 -28.46
N ALA A 28 -15.29 -6.28 -28.81
CA ALA A 28 -16.33 -7.23 -29.17
C ALA A 28 -17.03 -7.74 -27.89
N TYR A 29 -17.93 -6.93 -27.34
CA TYR A 29 -18.68 -7.26 -26.12
C TYR A 29 -19.56 -8.50 -26.29
N SER A 30 -19.75 -9.25 -25.20
CA SER A 30 -20.76 -10.29 -25.19
C SER A 30 -22.16 -9.67 -25.26
N PRO A 31 -23.16 -10.39 -25.77
CA PRO A 31 -24.53 -9.90 -25.79
C PRO A 31 -25.07 -9.53 -24.40
N GLU A 32 -24.65 -10.25 -23.35
CA GLU A 32 -25.03 -9.99 -21.96
C GLU A 32 -24.41 -8.67 -21.44
N PHE A 33 -23.14 -8.42 -21.76
CA PHE A 33 -22.49 -7.16 -21.39
C PHE A 33 -23.18 -5.97 -22.07
N THR A 34 -23.48 -6.09 -23.36
CA THR A 34 -24.20 -5.07 -24.14
C THR A 34 -25.58 -4.81 -23.55
N ASP A 35 -26.35 -5.85 -23.23
CA ASP A 35 -27.68 -5.72 -22.62
C ASP A 35 -27.66 -4.94 -21.29
N VAL A 36 -26.73 -5.28 -20.39
CA VAL A 36 -26.54 -4.60 -19.10
C VAL A 36 -26.14 -3.13 -19.30
N MET A 37 -25.14 -2.89 -20.15
CA MET A 37 -24.60 -1.55 -20.36
C MET A 37 -25.56 -0.63 -21.11
N ASP A 38 -26.32 -1.14 -22.07
CA ASP A 38 -27.31 -0.35 -22.80
C ASP A 38 -28.47 0.05 -21.89
N CYS A 39 -28.89 -0.84 -21.00
CA CYS A 39 -29.86 -0.51 -19.94
C CYS A 39 -29.29 0.56 -18.99
N PHE A 40 -28.04 0.40 -18.54
CA PHE A 40 -27.37 1.36 -17.66
C PHE A 40 -27.25 2.75 -18.28
N ARG A 41 -26.88 2.86 -19.57
CA ARG A 41 -26.85 4.16 -20.27
C ARG A 41 -28.24 4.80 -20.33
N GLY A 42 -29.29 4.02 -20.53
CA GLY A 42 -30.68 4.49 -20.49
C GLY A 42 -31.08 5.09 -19.14
N VAL A 43 -30.83 4.34 -18.06
CA VAL A 43 -31.05 4.80 -16.67
C VAL A 43 -30.24 6.04 -16.33
N LEU A 44 -28.97 6.08 -16.75
CA LEU A 44 -28.09 7.20 -16.50
C LEU A 44 -28.57 8.46 -17.22
N GLN A 45 -29.07 8.32 -18.45
CA GLN A 45 -29.59 9.44 -19.25
C GLN A 45 -30.85 10.07 -18.65
N THR A 46 -31.74 9.26 -18.06
CA THR A 46 -32.94 9.75 -17.35
C THR A 46 -32.65 10.17 -15.91
N ASN A 47 -31.44 9.88 -15.42
CA ASN A 47 -31.03 10.07 -14.02
C ASN A 47 -32.02 9.42 -13.04
N GLU A 48 -32.47 8.20 -13.34
CA GLU A 48 -33.42 7.48 -12.50
C GLU A 48 -32.76 6.94 -11.22
N LEU A 49 -33.09 7.53 -10.07
CA LEU A 49 -32.57 7.14 -8.75
C LEU A 49 -33.58 6.27 -8.00
N SER A 50 -33.62 4.98 -8.33
CA SER A 50 -34.60 4.01 -7.81
C SER A 50 -33.93 2.73 -7.29
N GLU A 51 -34.70 1.89 -6.57
CA GLU A 51 -34.25 0.57 -6.12
C GLU A 51 -33.82 -0.35 -7.29
N ARG A 52 -34.54 -0.30 -8.43
CA ARG A 52 -34.15 -1.09 -9.61
C ARG A 52 -32.85 -0.55 -10.22
N SER A 53 -32.62 0.76 -10.20
CA SER A 53 -31.33 1.35 -10.60
C SER A 53 -30.20 0.87 -9.68
N LEU A 54 -30.45 0.78 -8.37
CA LEU A 54 -29.48 0.23 -7.43
C LEU A 54 -29.14 -1.23 -7.76
N ALA A 55 -30.14 -2.06 -8.07
CA ALA A 55 -29.93 -3.44 -8.52
C ALA A 55 -29.14 -3.51 -9.83
N LEU A 56 -29.45 -2.66 -10.82
CA LEU A 56 -28.73 -2.59 -12.10
C LEU A 56 -27.26 -2.23 -11.91
N THR A 57 -26.94 -1.28 -11.03
CA THR A 57 -25.53 -0.91 -10.80
C THR A 57 -24.69 -2.07 -10.28
N ARG A 58 -25.28 -3.00 -9.51
CA ARG A 58 -24.58 -4.23 -9.08
C ARG A 58 -24.17 -5.09 -10.27
N ASP A 59 -25.06 -5.29 -11.24
CA ASP A 59 -24.76 -6.07 -12.43
C ASP A 59 -23.71 -5.39 -13.32
N VAL A 60 -23.78 -4.07 -13.45
CA VAL A 60 -22.77 -3.29 -14.18
C VAL A 60 -21.40 -3.39 -13.50
N ILE A 61 -21.35 -3.36 -12.17
CA ILE A 61 -20.11 -3.56 -11.39
C ILE A 61 -19.57 -4.99 -11.59
N ASN A 62 -20.43 -6.00 -11.54
CA ASN A 62 -20.01 -7.39 -11.78
C ASN A 62 -19.48 -7.58 -13.21
N ALA A 63 -20.05 -6.87 -14.19
CA ALA A 63 -19.60 -6.91 -15.58
C ALA A 63 -18.29 -6.15 -15.80
N ASN A 64 -18.09 -5.01 -15.13
CA ASN A 64 -16.87 -4.22 -15.18
C ASN A 64 -16.68 -3.39 -13.90
N PRO A 65 -15.95 -3.92 -12.90
CA PRO A 65 -15.77 -3.23 -11.61
C PRO A 65 -14.86 -2.00 -11.74
N ALA A 66 -14.16 -1.81 -12.87
CA ALA A 66 -13.32 -0.64 -13.10
C ALA A 66 -14.08 0.56 -13.68
N ASN A 67 -15.38 0.40 -14.02
CA ASN A 67 -16.20 1.49 -14.52
C ASN A 67 -16.52 2.49 -13.39
N TYR A 68 -15.76 3.58 -13.29
CA TYR A 68 -15.94 4.58 -12.23
C TYR A 68 -17.29 5.30 -12.28
N THR A 69 -17.93 5.38 -13.45
CA THR A 69 -19.24 6.04 -13.62
C THR A 69 -20.33 5.29 -12.88
N VAL A 70 -20.33 3.95 -12.90
CA VAL A 70 -21.32 3.17 -12.16
C VAL A 70 -21.16 3.33 -10.65
N TRP A 71 -19.92 3.37 -10.14
CA TRP A 71 -19.67 3.59 -8.71
C TRP A 71 -20.18 4.95 -8.24
N TYR A 72 -19.90 6.00 -9.02
CA TYR A 72 -20.45 7.33 -8.76
C TYR A 72 -21.99 7.32 -8.75
N PHE A 73 -22.60 6.74 -9.79
CA PHE A 73 -24.05 6.70 -9.91
C PHE A 73 -24.70 5.89 -8.78
N ARG A 74 -24.14 4.72 -8.43
CA ARG A 74 -24.58 3.89 -7.31
C ARG A 74 -24.62 4.67 -6.00
N ARG A 75 -23.60 5.50 -5.72
CA ARG A 75 -23.58 6.38 -4.53
C ARG A 75 -24.72 7.39 -4.55
N CYS A 76 -25.00 7.99 -5.71
CA CYS A 76 -26.12 8.92 -5.87
C CYS A 76 -27.46 8.23 -5.60
N VAL A 77 -27.64 7.00 -6.10
CA VAL A 77 -28.85 6.20 -5.87
C VAL A 77 -29.01 5.88 -4.38
N LEU A 78 -27.99 5.35 -3.70
CA LEU A 78 -28.04 5.07 -2.25
C LEU A 78 -28.41 6.30 -1.43
N LYS A 79 -27.83 7.46 -1.77
CA LYS A 79 -28.13 8.72 -1.09
C LYS A 79 -29.57 9.18 -1.31
N ALA A 80 -30.10 9.02 -2.51
CA ALA A 80 -31.48 9.41 -2.83
C ALA A 80 -32.51 8.51 -2.16
N LEU A 81 -32.20 7.21 -2.03
CA LEU A 81 -33.06 6.22 -1.37
C LEU A 81 -33.01 6.29 0.16
N GLY A 82 -31.95 6.89 0.72
CA GLY A 82 -31.73 6.85 2.17
C GLY A 82 -31.45 5.43 2.67
N SER A 83 -30.81 4.60 1.84
CA SER A 83 -30.53 3.19 2.12
C SER A 83 -29.64 3.01 3.36
N ASP A 84 -29.79 1.88 4.06
CA ASP A 84 -28.84 1.49 5.10
C ASP A 84 -27.51 1.08 4.45
N LEU A 85 -26.46 1.86 4.75
CA LEU A 85 -25.14 1.66 4.17
C LEU A 85 -24.38 0.47 4.81
N ARG A 86 -24.89 -0.14 5.88
CA ARG A 86 -24.29 -1.35 6.46
C ARG A 86 -24.32 -2.55 5.50
N GLU A 87 -25.41 -2.70 4.76
CA GLU A 87 -25.49 -3.73 3.70
C GLU A 87 -24.50 -3.42 2.57
N GLU A 88 -24.28 -2.13 2.28
CA GLU A 88 -23.30 -1.68 1.29
C GLU A 88 -21.85 -1.96 1.73
N LEU A 89 -21.56 -1.92 3.03
CA LEU A 89 -20.26 -2.36 3.55
C LEU A 89 -20.01 -3.85 3.30
N GLN A 90 -21.03 -4.71 3.39
CA GLN A 90 -20.86 -6.12 3.05
C GLN A 90 -20.61 -6.29 1.55
N PHE A 91 -21.42 -5.64 0.71
CA PHE A 91 -21.24 -5.69 -0.75
C PHE A 91 -19.83 -5.24 -1.16
N THR A 92 -19.35 -4.12 -0.63
CA THR A 92 -18.01 -3.62 -0.96
C THR A 92 -16.88 -4.48 -0.39
N ALA A 93 -17.11 -5.20 0.72
CA ALA A 93 -16.15 -6.15 1.26
C ALA A 93 -15.96 -7.34 0.31
N ASP A 94 -17.06 -7.95 -0.13
CA ASP A 94 -17.04 -9.08 -1.06
C ASP A 94 -16.31 -8.72 -2.35
N ILE A 95 -16.68 -7.58 -2.93
CA ILE A 95 -16.11 -7.08 -4.18
C ILE A 95 -14.63 -6.68 -4.01
N ALA A 96 -14.22 -6.13 -2.86
CA ALA A 96 -12.82 -5.80 -2.58
C ALA A 96 -11.95 -7.06 -2.46
N LEU A 97 -12.50 -8.16 -1.94
CA LEU A 97 -11.78 -9.43 -1.83
C LEU A 97 -11.73 -10.17 -3.17
N GLU A 98 -12.77 -10.05 -3.99
CA GLU A 98 -12.80 -10.63 -5.34
C GLU A 98 -11.90 -9.86 -6.34
N HIS A 99 -11.88 -8.52 -6.24
CA HIS A 99 -11.11 -7.63 -7.13
C HIS A 99 -10.15 -6.72 -6.36
N PRO A 100 -9.15 -7.29 -5.65
CA PRO A 100 -8.37 -6.57 -4.65
C PRO A 100 -7.40 -5.52 -5.21
N LYS A 101 -7.22 -5.47 -6.54
CA LYS A 101 -6.33 -4.51 -7.25
C LYS A 101 -7.11 -3.49 -8.09
N ASN A 102 -8.33 -3.17 -7.67
CA ASN A 102 -9.20 -2.22 -8.34
C ASN A 102 -9.32 -0.91 -7.55
N TYR A 103 -8.97 0.22 -8.17
CA TYR A 103 -9.00 1.53 -7.50
C TYR A 103 -10.40 1.97 -7.07
N GLN A 104 -11.41 1.73 -7.89
CA GLN A 104 -12.76 2.23 -7.70
C GLN A 104 -13.40 1.63 -6.46
N ILE A 105 -13.24 0.32 -6.23
CA ILE A 105 -13.81 -0.39 -5.08
C ILE A 105 -13.23 0.15 -3.77
N TRP A 106 -11.91 0.27 -3.68
CA TRP A 106 -11.26 0.81 -2.48
C TRP A 106 -11.62 2.27 -2.23
N ASN A 107 -11.70 3.11 -3.28
CA ASN A 107 -12.16 4.50 -3.13
C ASN A 107 -13.62 4.56 -2.67
N TYR A 108 -14.49 3.80 -3.32
CA TYR A 108 -15.92 3.77 -3.01
C TYR A 108 -16.17 3.31 -1.58
N ARG A 109 -15.46 2.28 -1.12
CA ARG A 109 -15.55 1.82 0.27
C ARG A 109 -15.20 2.92 1.28
N ARG A 110 -14.15 3.73 1.01
CA ARG A 110 -13.81 4.88 1.87
C ARG A 110 -14.95 5.89 1.96
N GLU A 111 -15.60 6.17 0.83
CA GLU A 111 -16.73 7.10 0.80
C GLU A 111 -17.92 6.56 1.59
N ILE A 112 -18.24 5.26 1.48
CA ILE A 112 -19.30 4.62 2.26
C ILE A 112 -19.00 4.70 3.76
N CYS A 113 -17.78 4.35 4.17
CA CYS A 113 -17.36 4.47 5.58
C CYS A 113 -17.41 5.92 6.07
N THR A 114 -17.04 6.90 5.23
CA THR A 114 -17.12 8.33 5.56
C THR A 114 -18.56 8.80 5.71
N MET A 115 -19.47 8.32 4.86
CA MET A 115 -20.90 8.65 4.96
C MET A 115 -21.55 8.05 6.22
N LEU A 116 -21.06 6.89 6.66
CA LEU A 116 -21.48 6.23 7.91
C LEU A 116 -20.83 6.82 9.17
N ASP A 117 -19.71 7.52 9.01
CA ASP A 117 -18.79 7.86 10.09
C ASP A 117 -18.36 6.62 10.91
N ASP A 118 -18.13 5.50 10.22
CA ASP A 118 -17.78 4.22 10.85
C ASP A 118 -16.70 3.49 10.03
N GLY A 119 -15.55 3.24 10.67
CA GLY A 119 -14.44 2.46 10.14
C GLY A 119 -14.12 1.20 10.94
N SER A 120 -15.00 0.78 11.86
CA SER A 120 -14.75 -0.29 12.83
C SER A 120 -14.40 -1.64 12.20
N ALA A 121 -14.94 -1.93 11.01
CA ALA A 121 -14.70 -3.17 10.28
C ALA A 121 -13.42 -3.14 9.40
N GLU A 122 -12.82 -1.98 9.18
CA GLU A 122 -11.83 -1.81 8.10
C GLU A 122 -10.50 -2.51 8.41
N LYS A 123 -10.12 -2.59 9.68
CA LYS A 123 -8.94 -3.34 10.11
C LYS A 123 -9.09 -4.83 9.83
N ALA A 124 -10.29 -5.39 10.00
CA ALA A 124 -10.57 -6.79 9.73
C ALA A 124 -10.58 -7.09 8.22
N LEU A 125 -11.24 -6.23 7.42
CA LEU A 125 -11.22 -6.39 5.96
C LEU A 125 -9.79 -6.34 5.40
N CYS A 126 -8.98 -5.39 5.83
CA CYS A 126 -7.59 -5.31 5.39
C CYS A 126 -6.81 -6.58 5.77
N ALA A 127 -7.01 -7.12 6.97
CA ALA A 127 -6.39 -8.38 7.38
C ALA A 127 -6.77 -9.54 6.45
N MET A 128 -8.05 -9.69 6.10
CA MET A 128 -8.51 -10.68 5.12
C MET A 128 -7.85 -10.49 3.75
N SER A 129 -7.67 -9.25 3.30
CA SER A 129 -6.94 -8.98 2.05
C SER A 129 -5.47 -9.36 2.12
N PHE A 130 -4.84 -9.24 3.29
CA PHE A 130 -3.43 -9.57 3.49
C PHE A 130 -3.19 -11.08 3.58
N ASP A 131 -4.17 -11.86 4.04
CA ASP A 131 -4.11 -13.33 4.01
C ASP A 131 -3.95 -13.87 2.58
N VAL A 132 -4.42 -13.13 1.57
CA VAL A 132 -4.27 -13.45 0.14
C VAL A 132 -3.04 -12.79 -0.48
N ASP A 133 -2.84 -11.49 -0.24
CA ASP A 133 -1.70 -10.71 -0.74
C ASP A 133 -1.24 -9.73 0.35
N ALA A 134 -0.28 -10.18 1.17
CA ALA A 134 0.30 -9.42 2.27
C ALA A 134 0.98 -8.09 1.85
N LYS A 135 1.15 -7.87 0.54
CA LYS A 135 1.75 -6.68 -0.06
C LYS A 135 0.75 -5.88 -0.90
N ASN A 136 -0.55 -6.17 -0.80
CA ASN A 136 -1.59 -5.42 -1.51
C ASN A 136 -1.53 -3.93 -1.12
N TYR A 137 -1.14 -3.11 -2.10
CA TYR A 137 -0.92 -1.67 -1.89
C TYR A 137 -2.22 -0.93 -1.55
N HIS A 138 -3.35 -1.32 -2.16
CA HIS A 138 -4.63 -0.69 -1.89
C HIS A 138 -5.10 -0.99 -0.46
N ALA A 139 -4.97 -2.22 0.00
CA ALA A 139 -5.34 -2.62 1.35
C ALA A 139 -4.46 -1.91 2.40
N TRP A 140 -3.15 -1.79 2.19
CA TRP A 140 -2.27 -1.01 3.08
C TRP A 140 -2.63 0.47 3.09
N ALA A 141 -2.82 1.09 1.92
CA ALA A 141 -3.23 2.49 1.82
C ALA A 141 -4.60 2.73 2.48
N HIS A 142 -5.53 1.77 2.34
CA HIS A 142 -6.85 1.80 2.95
C HIS A 142 -6.79 1.67 4.46
N ARG A 143 -5.97 0.74 4.98
CA ARG A 143 -5.75 0.59 6.42
C ARG A 143 -5.20 1.88 7.04
N GLN A 144 -4.19 2.49 6.42
CA GLN A 144 -3.64 3.77 6.90
C GLN A 144 -4.68 4.88 6.91
N TRP A 145 -5.49 4.99 5.85
CA TRP A 145 -6.59 5.92 5.81
C TRP A 145 -7.60 5.67 6.93
N ALA A 146 -8.07 4.42 7.11
CA ALA A 146 -9.08 4.09 8.11
C ALA A 146 -8.57 4.34 9.54
N VAL A 147 -7.35 3.87 9.84
CA VAL A 147 -6.70 4.09 11.14
C VAL A 147 -6.58 5.58 11.46
N LYS A 148 -6.17 6.39 10.48
CA LYS A 148 -6.02 7.84 10.68
C LYS A 148 -7.37 8.55 10.81
N THR A 149 -8.32 8.26 9.92
CA THR A 149 -9.62 8.94 9.86
C THR A 149 -10.45 8.66 11.10
N PHE A 150 -10.46 7.41 11.57
CA PHE A 150 -11.30 6.96 12.69
C PHE A 150 -10.52 6.74 14.00
N SER A 151 -9.26 7.18 14.05
CA SER A 151 -8.37 7.06 15.22
C SER A 151 -8.20 5.62 15.75
N LEU A 152 -8.15 4.62 14.87
CA LEU A 152 -8.10 3.18 15.20
C LEU A 152 -6.67 2.66 15.46
N TRP A 153 -5.89 3.41 16.24
CA TRP A 153 -4.46 3.15 16.48
C TRP A 153 -4.20 1.91 17.35
N ASP A 154 -5.12 1.56 18.25
CA ASP A 154 -4.97 0.45 19.18
C ASP A 154 -4.73 -0.88 18.46
N GLY A 155 -3.70 -1.63 18.85
CA GLY A 155 -3.38 -2.93 18.25
C GLY A 155 -2.60 -2.86 16.93
N GLU A 156 -2.27 -1.67 16.40
CA GLU A 156 -1.57 -1.58 15.10
C GLU A 156 -0.11 -2.02 15.16
N LEU A 157 0.60 -1.79 16.27
CA LEU A 157 1.99 -2.25 16.41
C LEU A 157 2.04 -3.76 16.58
N GLU A 158 1.12 -4.35 17.35
CA GLU A 158 0.96 -5.79 17.52
C GLU A 158 0.63 -6.46 16.18
N PHE A 159 -0.23 -5.83 15.37
CA PHE A 159 -0.51 -6.28 14.02
C PHE A 159 0.73 -6.24 13.13
N VAL A 160 1.51 -5.16 13.17
CA VAL A 160 2.78 -5.06 12.44
C VAL A 160 3.77 -6.13 12.88
N ASP A 161 3.89 -6.37 14.18
CA ASP A 161 4.80 -7.37 14.73
C ASP A 161 4.43 -8.77 14.21
N LYS A 162 3.13 -9.12 14.22
CA LYS A 162 2.63 -10.36 13.61
C LYS A 162 3.02 -10.47 12.12
N MET A 163 2.79 -9.41 11.33
CA MET A 163 3.14 -9.42 9.90
C MET A 163 4.65 -9.58 9.65
N LEU A 164 5.49 -9.01 10.53
CA LEU A 164 6.95 -9.11 10.44
C LEU A 164 7.51 -10.43 11.01
N GLU A 165 6.77 -11.11 11.89
CA GLU A 165 7.06 -12.48 12.31
C GLU A 165 6.79 -13.47 11.18
N GLU A 166 5.70 -13.27 10.42
CA GLU A 166 5.36 -14.08 9.24
C GLU A 166 6.32 -13.84 8.07
N ASP A 167 6.62 -12.58 7.74
CA ASP A 167 7.62 -12.21 6.73
C ASP A 167 8.37 -10.93 7.13
N VAL A 168 9.56 -11.09 7.71
CA VAL A 168 10.45 -9.98 8.05
C VAL A 168 10.87 -9.14 6.83
N ARG A 169 10.73 -9.65 5.60
CA ARG A 169 11.01 -8.94 4.34
C ARG A 169 9.80 -8.17 3.80
N ASN A 170 8.67 -8.17 4.52
CA ASN A 170 7.50 -7.41 4.12
C ASN A 170 7.73 -5.90 4.31
N ASN A 171 8.22 -5.23 3.26
CA ASN A 171 8.47 -3.79 3.28
C ASN A 171 7.22 -2.95 3.57
N SER A 172 6.03 -3.43 3.22
CA SER A 172 4.78 -2.75 3.52
C SER A 172 4.50 -2.72 5.03
N ALA A 173 4.81 -3.81 5.74
CA ALA A 173 4.71 -3.86 7.20
C ALA A 173 5.75 -2.94 7.89
N TRP A 174 6.98 -2.89 7.39
CA TRP A 174 7.98 -1.90 7.86
C TRP A 174 7.54 -0.46 7.64
N ASN A 175 6.98 -0.16 6.47
CA ASN A 175 6.40 1.16 6.18
C ASN A 175 5.22 1.46 7.11
N HIS A 176 4.37 0.48 7.39
CA HIS A 176 3.25 0.65 8.31
C HIS A 176 3.71 0.86 9.75
N ARG A 177 4.78 0.19 10.20
CA ARG A 177 5.43 0.47 11.49
C ARG A 177 5.83 1.93 11.61
N TRP A 178 6.53 2.44 10.59
CA TRP A 178 6.94 3.84 10.51
C TRP A 178 5.72 4.78 10.57
N PHE A 179 4.67 4.46 9.80
CA PHE A 179 3.42 5.22 9.79
C PHE A 179 2.79 5.29 11.19
N VAL A 180 2.62 4.17 11.88
CA VAL A 180 2.01 4.12 13.21
C VAL A 180 2.81 4.98 14.19
N LEU A 181 4.11 4.74 14.31
CA LEU A 181 4.95 5.42 15.28
C LEU A 181 5.06 6.94 15.05
N ASN A 182 5.09 7.40 13.79
CA ASN A 182 5.10 8.84 13.51
C ASN A 182 3.78 9.53 13.81
N ASN A 183 2.65 8.82 13.76
CA ASN A 183 1.35 9.39 14.08
C ASN A 183 0.96 9.23 15.56
N THR A 184 1.63 8.34 16.31
CA THR A 184 1.43 8.15 17.76
C THR A 184 2.55 8.74 18.61
N ASN A 185 3.44 9.56 18.01
CA ASN A 185 4.60 10.19 18.67
C ASN A 185 5.65 9.21 19.23
N GLY A 186 5.70 7.97 18.74
CA GLY A 186 6.65 6.95 19.21
C GLY A 186 8.10 7.09 18.72
N LEU A 187 8.48 8.24 18.12
CA LEU A 187 9.82 8.50 17.57
C LEU A 187 10.31 9.93 17.87
N VAL A 188 9.74 10.61 18.86
CA VAL A 188 10.07 12.02 19.16
C VAL A 188 11.39 12.10 19.94
N SER A 189 11.55 11.23 20.94
CA SER A 189 12.70 11.21 21.84
C SER A 189 13.83 10.29 21.33
N ASN A 190 15.03 10.47 21.88
CA ASN A 190 16.15 9.55 21.59
C ASN A 190 15.92 8.18 22.22
N GLU A 191 15.28 8.12 23.39
CA GLU A 191 14.95 6.88 24.10
C GLU A 191 13.92 6.05 23.32
N GLU A 192 12.92 6.71 22.73
CA GLU A 192 11.96 6.09 21.80
C GLU A 192 12.64 5.52 20.57
N ARG A 193 13.49 6.31 19.93
CA ARG A 193 14.28 5.85 18.77
C ARG A 193 15.23 4.73 19.13
N GLN A 194 15.85 4.76 20.32
CA GLN A 194 16.74 3.69 20.78
C GLN A 194 16.00 2.36 20.87
N ARG A 195 14.78 2.32 21.44
CA ARG A 195 13.96 1.11 21.47
C ARG A 195 13.70 0.56 20.07
N GLU A 196 13.40 1.43 19.12
CA GLU A 196 13.15 1.05 17.73
C GLU A 196 14.42 0.65 16.98
N VAL A 197 15.57 1.25 17.27
CA VAL A 197 16.88 0.82 16.77
C VAL A 197 17.18 -0.59 17.28
N ASP A 198 17.02 -0.84 18.57
CA ASP A 198 17.25 -2.15 19.18
C ASP A 198 16.32 -3.20 18.57
N TYR A 199 15.02 -2.91 18.47
CA TYR A 199 14.06 -3.76 17.77
C TYR A 199 14.51 -4.08 16.33
N THR A 200 14.90 -3.07 15.57
CA THR A 200 15.31 -3.24 14.17
C THR A 200 16.57 -4.11 14.06
N LEU A 201 17.54 -3.92 14.95
CA LEU A 201 18.75 -4.76 15.01
C LEU A 201 18.42 -6.23 15.30
N THR A 202 17.42 -6.52 16.15
CA THR A 202 16.97 -7.91 16.35
C THR A 202 16.40 -8.51 15.05
N LYS A 203 15.65 -7.74 14.27
CA LYS A 203 15.10 -8.20 12.98
C LYS A 203 16.16 -8.32 11.88
N ILE A 204 17.20 -7.47 11.90
CA ILE A 204 18.38 -7.63 11.04
C ILE A 204 19.08 -8.96 11.34
N ALA A 205 19.25 -9.32 12.62
CA ALA A 205 19.90 -10.58 13.00
C ALA A 205 19.17 -11.83 12.47
N VAL A 206 17.85 -11.76 12.28
CA VAL A 206 17.07 -12.85 11.65
C VAL A 206 17.39 -13.00 10.16
N ALA A 207 17.68 -11.91 9.45
CA ALA A 207 17.98 -11.92 8.03
C ALA A 207 18.89 -10.75 7.63
N VAL A 208 20.21 -10.93 7.78
CA VAL A 208 21.19 -9.85 7.56
C VAL A 208 21.20 -9.28 6.14
N HIS A 209 20.79 -10.07 5.14
CA HIS A 209 20.64 -9.62 3.74
C HIS A 209 19.23 -9.12 3.38
N ASN A 210 18.38 -8.85 4.37
CA ASN A 210 17.08 -8.24 4.13
C ASN A 210 17.21 -6.71 4.11
N GLU A 211 16.99 -6.08 2.95
CA GLU A 211 17.14 -4.64 2.80
C GLU A 211 16.14 -3.80 3.63
N SER A 212 14.91 -4.28 3.82
CA SER A 212 13.85 -3.51 4.48
C SER A 212 14.20 -2.98 5.88
N PRO A 213 14.68 -3.81 6.85
CA PRO A 213 15.08 -3.31 8.16
C PRO A 213 16.30 -2.38 8.10
N TRP A 214 17.22 -2.55 7.13
CA TRP A 214 18.33 -1.60 6.96
C TRP A 214 17.84 -0.22 6.49
N ASN A 215 16.89 -0.20 5.55
CA ASN A 215 16.27 1.04 5.09
C ASN A 215 15.47 1.71 6.21
N TYR A 216 14.75 0.93 7.01
CA TYR A 216 14.04 1.42 8.19
C TYR A 216 15.01 2.01 9.23
N LEU A 217 16.10 1.30 9.55
CA LEU A 217 17.14 1.75 10.48
C LEU A 217 17.77 3.08 10.04
N ARG A 218 18.09 3.22 8.75
CA ARG A 218 18.58 4.47 8.17
C ARG A 218 17.58 5.61 8.34
N GLY A 219 16.29 5.33 8.18
CA GLY A 219 15.22 6.30 8.46
C GLY A 219 15.15 6.73 9.93
N LEU A 220 15.30 5.77 10.86
CA LEU A 220 15.26 6.03 12.30
C LEU A 220 16.38 6.96 12.79
N VAL A 221 17.58 6.81 12.24
CA VAL A 221 18.77 7.56 12.71
C VAL A 221 19.07 8.82 11.92
N ARG A 222 18.32 9.10 10.85
CA ARG A 222 18.54 10.27 9.99
C ARG A 222 18.47 11.58 10.78
N GLY A 223 19.52 12.39 10.69
CA GLY A 223 19.69 13.65 11.42
C GLY A 223 20.06 13.49 12.90
N ARG A 224 20.30 12.26 13.36
CA ARG A 224 20.71 11.89 14.72
C ARG A 224 21.83 10.85 14.70
N GLU A 225 22.58 10.78 13.61
CA GLU A 225 23.55 9.72 13.33
C GLU A 225 24.59 9.63 14.44
N ALA A 226 25.09 10.77 14.93
CA ALA A 226 26.07 10.84 16.02
C ALA A 226 25.59 10.17 17.31
N THR A 227 24.29 10.20 17.61
CA THR A 227 23.71 9.58 18.81
C THR A 227 23.82 8.06 18.77
N PHE A 228 23.64 7.45 17.60
CA PHE A 228 23.60 5.99 17.44
C PHE A 228 24.87 5.41 16.81
N ALA A 229 25.81 6.25 16.38
CA ALA A 229 26.98 5.85 15.61
C ALA A 229 27.84 4.79 16.28
N ALA A 230 28.06 4.87 17.60
CA ALA A 230 28.89 3.90 18.33
C ALA A 230 28.31 2.47 18.23
N GLN A 231 27.03 2.31 18.61
CA GLN A 231 26.32 1.03 18.55
C GLN A 231 26.24 0.50 17.11
N LEU A 232 25.92 1.36 16.14
CA LEU A 232 25.74 0.94 14.76
C LEU A 232 27.06 0.56 14.08
N LYS A 233 28.16 1.25 14.36
CA LYS A 233 29.49 0.85 13.88
C LYS A 233 29.88 -0.52 14.43
N GLU A 234 29.75 -0.72 15.75
CA GLU A 234 30.02 -2.03 16.39
C GLU A 234 29.20 -3.14 15.71
N LYS A 235 27.88 -2.95 15.58
CA LYS A 235 27.00 -3.98 15.00
C LYS A 235 27.26 -4.23 13.52
N THR A 236 27.55 -3.19 12.73
CA THR A 236 27.88 -3.39 11.32
C THR A 236 29.21 -4.11 11.14
N GLN A 237 30.21 -3.82 11.99
CA GLN A 237 31.50 -4.53 11.98
C GLN A 237 31.34 -6.00 12.38
N ASP A 238 30.57 -6.30 13.43
CA ASP A 238 30.24 -7.67 13.85
C ASP A 238 29.56 -8.45 12.72
N ILE A 239 28.57 -7.84 12.05
CA ILE A 239 27.86 -8.47 10.94
C ILE A 239 28.80 -8.71 9.76
N LEU A 240 29.67 -7.76 9.41
CA LEU A 240 30.63 -7.94 8.32
C LEU A 240 31.71 -8.99 8.63
N ALA A 241 32.07 -9.18 9.91
CA ALA A 241 32.96 -10.26 10.32
C ALA A 241 32.31 -11.64 10.13
N ALA A 242 31.00 -11.76 10.34
CA ALA A 242 30.26 -13.01 10.16
C ALA A 242 29.73 -13.22 8.72
N ALA A 243 29.39 -12.15 8.02
CA ALA A 243 28.76 -12.12 6.70
C ALA A 243 29.35 -10.95 5.88
N GLY A 244 30.60 -11.12 5.43
CA GLY A 244 31.37 -10.08 4.74
C GLY A 244 30.80 -9.63 3.39
N ASP A 245 29.85 -10.37 2.83
CA ASP A 245 29.10 -10.03 1.63
C ASP A 245 27.82 -9.22 1.92
N CYS A 246 27.53 -8.88 3.18
CA CYS A 246 26.39 -8.05 3.54
C CYS A 246 26.60 -6.59 3.09
N ILE A 247 26.14 -6.30 1.87
CA ILE A 247 26.27 -4.97 1.25
C ILE A 247 25.59 -3.86 2.06
N PHE A 248 24.53 -4.18 2.81
CA PHE A 248 23.78 -3.19 3.59
C PHE A 248 24.52 -2.74 4.85
N ALA A 249 25.17 -3.69 5.54
CA ALA A 249 26.04 -3.39 6.68
C ALA A 249 27.24 -2.56 6.24
N ALA A 250 27.91 -2.96 5.14
CA ALA A 250 29.03 -2.21 4.56
C ALA A 250 28.61 -0.80 4.14
N ALA A 251 27.47 -0.65 3.46
CA ALA A 251 26.96 0.65 3.06
C ALA A 251 26.66 1.56 4.26
N LEU A 252 26.06 1.02 5.33
CA LEU A 252 25.78 1.80 6.54
C LEU A 252 27.06 2.20 7.27
N LEU A 253 28.03 1.29 7.39
CA LEU A 253 29.32 1.57 8.00
C LEU A 253 30.06 2.68 7.25
N VAL A 254 30.05 2.65 5.91
CA VAL A 254 30.59 3.75 5.09
C VAL A 254 29.94 5.08 5.47
N ASP A 255 28.61 5.15 5.56
CA ASP A 255 27.93 6.42 5.89
C ASP A 255 28.31 6.93 7.29
N LEU A 256 28.44 6.04 8.27
CA LEU A 256 28.85 6.39 9.63
C LEU A 256 30.31 6.88 9.70
N LEU A 257 31.23 6.20 9.00
CA LEU A 257 32.65 6.58 8.95
C LEU A 257 32.86 7.91 8.22
N VAL A 258 32.10 8.16 7.15
CA VAL A 258 32.14 9.43 6.43
C VAL A 258 31.63 10.58 7.29
N ASN A 259 30.55 10.36 8.04
CA ASN A 259 30.03 11.35 8.98
C ASN A 259 30.99 11.61 10.16
N GLU A 260 31.79 10.63 10.56
CA GLU A 260 32.84 10.81 11.58
C GLU A 260 33.97 11.73 11.09
N GLY A 261 34.35 11.63 9.81
CA GLY A 261 35.24 12.59 9.15
C GLY A 261 36.70 12.58 9.60
N THR A 262 37.11 11.68 10.51
CA THR A 262 38.52 11.51 10.88
C THR A 262 39.31 10.88 9.75
N ALA A 263 40.61 11.19 9.64
CA ALA A 263 41.45 10.61 8.58
C ALA A 263 41.45 9.07 8.60
N GLY A 264 41.42 8.46 9.80
CA GLY A 264 41.31 7.01 9.95
C GLY A 264 39.97 6.47 9.46
N ALA A 265 38.86 7.10 9.84
CA ALA A 265 37.52 6.68 9.41
C ALA A 265 37.33 6.82 7.89
N LEU A 266 37.83 7.90 7.29
CA LEU A 266 37.77 8.09 5.83
C LEU A 266 38.60 7.04 5.09
N GLU A 267 39.76 6.64 5.60
CA GLU A 267 40.57 5.57 5.01
C GLU A 267 39.86 4.20 5.10
N GLU A 268 39.20 3.91 6.22
CA GLU A 268 38.38 2.70 6.37
C GLU A 268 37.17 2.73 5.41
N ALA A 269 36.48 3.87 5.28
CA ALA A 269 35.38 4.05 4.35
C ALA A 269 35.81 3.82 2.88
N ARG A 270 37.01 4.30 2.50
CA ARG A 270 37.59 4.06 1.16
C ARG A 270 37.73 2.56 0.88
N LYS A 271 38.20 1.77 1.85
CA LYS A 271 38.34 0.31 1.71
C LYS A 271 37.00 -0.36 1.45
N HIS A 272 35.99 -0.05 2.27
CA HIS A 272 34.64 -0.61 2.09
C HIS A 272 34.01 -0.21 0.76
N LEU A 273 34.19 1.05 0.32
CA LEU A 273 33.71 1.50 -0.99
C LEU A 273 34.35 0.73 -2.15
N VAL A 274 35.66 0.46 -2.07
CA VAL A 274 36.37 -0.34 -3.09
C VAL A 274 35.85 -1.77 -3.12
N THR A 275 35.63 -2.40 -1.96
CA THR A 275 35.04 -3.74 -1.86
C THR A 275 33.62 -3.78 -2.42
N LEU A 276 32.75 -2.83 -2.02
CA LEU A 276 31.40 -2.70 -2.57
C LEU A 276 31.40 -2.56 -4.09
N MET A 277 32.29 -1.71 -4.61
CA MET A 277 32.41 -1.41 -6.03
C MET A 277 32.88 -2.60 -6.88
N ASN A 278 33.85 -3.37 -6.39
CA ASN A 278 34.58 -4.36 -7.18
C ASN A 278 34.25 -5.81 -6.82
N GLU A 279 33.65 -6.07 -5.66
CA GLU A 279 33.47 -7.42 -5.13
C GLU A 279 32.01 -7.73 -4.82
N THR A 280 31.37 -6.97 -3.93
CA THR A 280 30.08 -7.37 -3.32
C THR A 280 28.84 -6.72 -3.93
N ASP A 281 28.90 -5.48 -4.44
CA ASP A 281 27.76 -4.76 -5.02
C ASP A 281 28.08 -4.15 -6.41
N ARG A 282 28.60 -5.00 -7.29
CA ARG A 282 29.04 -4.61 -8.65
C ARG A 282 27.92 -3.97 -9.48
N MET A 283 26.66 -4.33 -9.23
CA MET A 283 25.51 -3.73 -9.91
C MET A 283 25.42 -2.21 -9.68
N ARG A 284 25.87 -1.74 -8.51
CA ARG A 284 25.92 -0.32 -8.15
C ARG A 284 27.34 0.27 -8.24
N LYS A 285 28.24 -0.34 -9.03
CA LYS A 285 29.63 0.13 -9.23
C LYS A 285 29.72 1.63 -9.51
N ALA A 286 28.89 2.16 -10.42
CA ALA A 286 28.90 3.59 -10.75
C ALA A 286 28.55 4.48 -9.55
N TYR A 287 27.62 4.03 -8.69
CA TYR A 287 27.27 4.72 -7.46
C TYR A 287 28.42 4.71 -6.45
N TRP A 288 29.07 3.56 -6.25
CA TRP A 288 30.21 3.47 -5.32
C TRP A 288 31.43 4.26 -5.81
N GLN A 289 31.67 4.29 -7.12
CA GLN A 289 32.70 5.14 -7.73
C GLN A 289 32.42 6.63 -7.48
N PHE A 290 31.16 7.05 -7.64
CA PHE A 290 30.73 8.41 -7.33
C PHE A 290 30.96 8.73 -5.85
N ARG A 291 30.49 7.87 -4.93
CA ARG A 291 30.69 8.02 -3.48
C ARG A 291 32.17 8.15 -3.13
N LEU A 292 33.03 7.31 -3.70
CA LEU A 292 34.48 7.36 -3.49
C LEU A 292 35.09 8.69 -3.95
N SER A 293 34.65 9.23 -5.09
CA SER A 293 35.11 10.53 -5.61
C SER A 293 34.71 11.72 -4.74
N THR A 294 33.69 11.56 -3.89
CA THR A 294 33.22 12.61 -2.98
C THR A 294 33.87 12.59 -1.60
N LEU A 295 34.66 11.55 -1.30
CA LEU A 295 35.47 11.52 -0.07
C LEU A 295 36.64 12.49 -0.21
N GLN A 296 36.54 13.64 0.45
CA GLN A 296 37.64 14.60 0.58
C GLN A 296 38.83 13.97 1.30
#